data_AF-A0A071MCS0-F1
#
_entry.id   AF-A0A071MCS0-F1
#
_cell.length_a   1.000
_cell.length_b   1.000
_cell.length_c   1.000
_cell.angle_alpha   90.00
_cell.angle_beta   90.00
_cell.angle_gamma   90.00
#
_symmetry.space_group_name_H-M   'P 1'
#
loop_
_entity.id
_entity.type
_entity.pdbx_description
1 polymer ?
#
loop_
_entity_poly.entity_id
_entity_poly.type
_entity_poly.pdbx_seq_one_letter_code
_entity_poly.pdbx_strand_id
1 'polypeptide(L)' 'MSDIAIDIPFPVIAIIVGAIYWPATLAIGAVGLYFGVTRLSGIGRVVCVVVALVFIVDAGAGIYESLRRSLSASA' A
#
# COMPACT_ATOMS: atom_id res chain seq x y z
N MET A 1 9.42 -20.65 -27.52
CA MET A 1 9.18 -20.26 -26.12
C MET A 1 8.36 -18.98 -26.18
N SER A 2 7.04 -19.03 -25.94
CA SER A 2 6.22 -17.82 -25.92
C SER A 2 6.40 -17.14 -24.57
N ASP A 3 7.09 -16.01 -24.54
CA ASP A 3 7.08 -15.09 -23.41
C ASP A 3 5.63 -14.68 -23.15
N ILE A 4 5.02 -15.23 -22.09
CA ILE A 4 3.71 -14.80 -21.62
C ILE A 4 3.96 -13.49 -20.88
N ALA A 5 4.02 -12.39 -21.65
CA ALA A 5 3.99 -11.05 -21.10
C ALA A 5 2.60 -10.83 -20.53
N ILE A 6 2.40 -11.28 -19.29
CA ILE A 6 1.25 -10.93 -18.49
C ILE A 6 1.40 -9.42 -18.20
N ASP A 7 0.79 -8.62 -19.07
CA ASP A 7 0.76 -7.16 -19.01
C ASP A 7 -0.18 -6.76 -17.86
N ILE A 8 0.28 -6.97 -16.63
CA ILE A 8 -0.47 -6.58 -15.44
C ILE A 8 -0.39 -5.06 -15.35
N PRO A 9 -1.54 -4.36 -15.35
CA PRO A 9 -1.52 -2.92 -15.19
C PRO A 9 -0.84 -2.56 -13.87
N PHE A 10 0.05 -1.57 -13.91
CA PHE A 10 0.80 -1.06 -12.76
C PHE A 10 -0.02 -0.94 -11.45
N PRO A 11 -1.26 -0.40 -11.43
CA PRO A 11 -2.05 -0.34 -10.20
C PRO A 11 -2.33 -1.71 -9.58
N VAL A 12 -2.51 -2.77 -10.38
CA VAL A 12 -2.75 -4.12 -9.88
C VAL A 12 -1.46 -4.72 -9.29
N ILE A 13 -0.30 -4.46 -9.90
CA ILE A 13 1.00 -4.86 -9.34
C ILE A 13 1.21 -4.18 -7.98
N ALA A 14 0.92 -2.87 -7.90
CA ALA A 14 1.06 -2.10 -6.66
C ALA A 14 0.20 -2.69 -5.53
N ILE A 15 -1.05 -3.06 -5.82
CA ILE A 15 -1.96 -3.68 -4.85
C ILE A 15 -1.47 -5.07 -4.41
N ILE A 16 -0.99 -5.90 -5.35
CA ILE A 16 -0.47 -7.23 -5.02
C ILE A 16 0.77 -7.11 -4.14
N VAL A 17 1.70 -6.23 -4.51
CA VAL A 17 2.93 -5.98 -3.74
C VAL A 17 2.58 -5.45 -2.37
N GLY A 18 1.67 -4.48 -2.26
CA GLY A 18 1.31 -3.93 -0.95
C GLY A 18 0.44 -4.85 -0.10
N ALA A 19 -0.28 -5.80 -0.67
CA ALA A 19 -0.91 -6.88 0.09
C ALA A 19 0.11 -7.88 0.66
N ILE A 20 1.17 -8.21 -0.09
CA ILE A 20 2.22 -9.14 0.33
C ILE A 20 3.17 -8.47 1.34
N TYR A 21 3.54 -7.22 1.07
CA TYR A 21 4.47 -6.42 1.86
C TYR A 21 3.76 -5.36 2.69
N TRP A 22 2.53 -5.65 3.12
CA TRP A 22 1.67 -4.74 3.88
C TRP A 22 2.36 -4.03 5.06
N PRO A 23 3.31 -4.64 5.81
CA PRO A 23 4.01 -3.92 6.88
C PRO A 23 4.93 -2.83 6.34
N ALA A 24 5.58 -3.08 5.19
CA ALA A 24 6.51 -2.15 4.56
C ALA A 24 5.77 -0.99 3.87
N THR A 25 4.65 -1.26 3.22
CA THR A 25 3.80 -0.20 2.64
C THR A 25 3.18 0.69 3.71
N LEU A 26 2.79 0.14 4.86
CA LEU A 26 2.36 0.93 6.03
C LEU A 26 3.47 1.82 6.57
N ALA A 27 4.70 1.29 6.69
CA ALA A 27 5.85 2.06 7.15
C ALA A 27 6.18 3.23 6.20
N ILE A 28 6.15 2.98 4.88
CA ILE A 28 6.36 4.02 3.87
C ILE A 28 5.24 5.06 3.91
N GLY A 29 3.98 4.64 4.04
CA GLY A 29 2.83 5.53 4.21
C GLY A 29 2.97 6.41 5.46
N ALA A 30 3.33 5.83 6.60
CA ALA A 30 3.53 6.58 7.85
C ALA A 30 4.70 7.57 7.77
N VAL A 31 5.83 7.17 7.17
CA VAL A 31 6.98 8.06 6.95
C VAL A 31 6.62 9.19 5.98
N GLY A 32 5.92 8.88 4.89
CA GLY A 32 5.44 9.87 3.92
C GLY A 32 4.45 10.85 4.55
N LEU A 33 3.55 10.38 5.40
CA LEU A 33 2.61 11.24 6.14
C LEU A 33 3.37 12.15 7.11
N TYR A 34 4.34 11.61 7.86
CA TYR A 34 5.16 12.38 8.79
C TYR A 34 5.97 13.45 8.06
N PHE A 35 6.64 13.11 6.96
CA PHE A 35 7.41 14.06 6.15
C PHE A 35 6.51 15.10 5.48
N GLY A 36 5.38 14.67 4.91
CA GLY A 36 4.38 15.53 4.30
C GLY A 36 3.82 16.57 5.28
N VAL A 37 3.55 16.18 6.52
CA VAL A 37 3.00 17.06 7.56
C VAL A 37 4.07 17.95 8.19
N THR A 38 5.29 17.45 8.40
CA THR A 38 6.33 18.17 9.19
C THR A 38 7.31 18.99 8.36
N ARG A 39 7.59 18.59 7.11
CA ARG A 39 8.67 19.17 6.28
C ARG A 39 8.17 19.89 5.03
N LEU A 40 6.94 19.64 4.58
CA LEU A 40 6.39 20.21 3.35
C LEU A 40 5.32 21.26 3.65
N SER A 41 5.35 22.35 2.89
CA SER A 41 4.37 23.45 2.93
C SER A 41 3.67 23.57 1.57
N GLY A 42 2.39 23.95 1.57
CA GLY A 42 1.61 24.16 0.36
C GLY A 42 1.18 22.88 -0.36
N ILE A 43 1.12 22.91 -1.69
CA ILE A 43 0.59 21.82 -2.54
C ILE A 43 1.39 20.52 -2.37
N GLY A 44 2.71 20.60 -2.13
CA GLY A 44 3.56 19.43 -1.89
C GLY A 44 3.12 18.60 -0.68
N ARG A 45 2.59 19.25 0.37
CA ARG A 45 2.03 18.56 1.55
C ARG A 45 0.77 17.78 1.18
N VAL A 46 -0.11 18.36 0.38
CA VAL A 46 -1.36 17.71 -0.03
C VAL A 46 -1.06 16.46 -0.86
N VAL A 47 -0.19 16.57 -1.85
CA VAL A 47 0.21 15.42 -2.68
C VAL A 47 0.85 14.32 -1.82
N CYS A 48 1.75 14.69 -0.91
CA CYS A 48 2.44 13.74 -0.05
C CYS A 48 1.47 13.02 0.91
N VAL A 49 0.50 13.73 1.48
CA VAL A 49 -0.56 13.15 2.32
C VAL A 49 -1.47 12.22 1.52
N VAL A 50 -1.89 12.63 0.32
CA VAL A 50 -2.74 11.79 -0.53
C VAL A 50 -2.03 10.49 -0.89
N VAL A 51 -0.76 10.56 -1.30
CA VAL A 51 0.04 9.36 -1.61
C VAL A 51 0.21 8.47 -0.37
N ALA A 52 0.53 9.06 0.79
CA ALA A 52 0.65 8.33 2.04
C ALA A 52 -0.66 7.60 2.43
N LEU A 53 -1.81 8.25 2.26
CA LEU A 53 -3.11 7.66 2.53
C LEU A 53 -3.40 6.47 1.61
N VAL A 54 -3.03 6.54 0.32
CA VAL A 54 -3.16 5.42 -0.60
C VAL A 54 -2.36 4.21 -0.10
N PHE A 55 -1.11 4.41 0.32
CA PHE A 55 -0.28 3.34 0.89
C PHE A 55 -0.87 2.75 2.18
N ILE A 56 -1.48 3.57 3.03
CA ILE A 56 -2.11 3.10 4.27
C ILE A 56 -3.36 2.27 3.98
N VAL A 57 -4.21 2.71 3.04
CA VAL A 57 -5.42 1.97 2.64
C VAL A 57 -5.05 0.62 2.03
N ASP A 58 -4.04 0.61 1.17
CA ASP A 58 -3.53 -0.60 0.52
C ASP A 58 -2.95 -1.61 1.53
N ALA A 59 -2.13 -1.13 2.47
CA ALA A 59 -1.64 -1.95 3.58
C ALA A 59 -2.78 -2.47 4.48
N GLY A 60 -3.82 -1.66 4.71
CA GLY A 60 -5.02 -2.06 5.44
C GLY A 60 -5.75 -3.23 4.78
N ALA A 61 -5.82 -3.27 3.45
CA ALA A 61 -6.39 -4.39 2.72
C ALA A 61 -5.57 -5.69 2.92
N GLY A 62 -4.24 -5.59 2.92
CA GLY A 62 -3.34 -6.71 3.22
C GLY A 62 -3.52 -7.26 4.64
N ILE A 63 -3.70 -6.39 5.63
CA ILE A 63 -3.99 -6.78 7.02
C ILE A 63 -5.36 -7.48 7.09
N TYR A 64 -6.39 -6.90 6.48
CA TYR A 64 -7.74 -7.46 6.51
C TYR A 64 -7.78 -8.88 5.94
N GLU A 65 -7.13 -9.09 4.79
CA GLU A 65 -7.09 -10.41 4.16
C GLU A 65 -6.28 -11.42 4.99
N SER A 66 -5.16 -10.98 5.59
CA SER A 66 -4.39 -11.83 6.51
C SER A 66 -5.22 -12.26 7.72
N LEU A 67 -5.94 -11.31 8.33
CA LEU A 67 -6.77 -11.55 9.50
C LEU A 67 -7.97 -12.45 9.18
N ARG A 68 -8.61 -12.20 8.02
CA ARG A 68 -9.71 -13.02 7.50
C ARG A 68 -9.27 -14.47 7.29
N ARG A 69 -8.08 -14.69 6.69
CA ARG A 69 -7.52 -16.03 6.50
C ARG A 69 -7.26 -16.73 7.82
N SER A 70 -6.65 -16.05 8.80
CA SER A 70 -6.42 -16.61 10.14
C SER A 70 -7.72 -17.01 10.85
N LEU A 71 -8.76 -16.18 10.76
CA LEU A 71 -10.08 -16.48 11.33
C LEU A 71 -10.73 -17.68 10.64
N SER A 72 -10.66 -17.77 9.31
CA SER A 72 -11.21 -18.91 8.56
C SER A 72 -10.48 -20.23 8.77
N ALA A 73 -9.18 -20.18 9.11
CA ALA A 73 -8.40 -21.37 9.42
C ALA A 73 -8.60 -21.89 10.85
N SER A 74 -9.24 -21.08 11.71
CA SER A 74 -9.50 -21.39 13.12
C SER A 74 -10.93 -21.87 13.38
N ALA A 75 -11.78 -21.92 12.35
CA ALA A 75 -13.17 -22.37 12.36
C ALA A 75 -13.29 -23.74 11.69
#